data_AF-A0A8S3FV37-F1
#
_entry.id   AF-A0A8S3FV37-F1
#
_cell.length_a   1.000
_cell.length_b   1.000
_cell.length_c   1.000
_cell.angle_alpha   90.00
_cell.angle_beta   90.00
_cell.angle_gamma   90.00
#
_symmetry.space_group_name_H-M   'P 1'
#
loop_
_entity.id
_entity.type
_entity.pdbx_description
1 polymer ?
#
loop_
_entity_poly.entity_id
_entity_poly.type
_entity_poly.pdbx_seq_one_letter_code
_entity_poly.pdbx_strand_id
1 'polypeptide(L)'
;MRTNNNTEAFHGRFNRRVQVTHPNIWSFIKFLQGEECRFHHIYTQFTAGLGARTKQAQTISIQRRIDNLDKRYYDGLINVIEYLDGLSFTVVKRKK
;
A
#
# COMPACT_ATOMS: atom_id res chain seq x y z
N MET A 1 -5.76 16.65 -4.89
CA MET A 1 -6.41 15.38 -5.29
C MET A 1 -5.43 14.24 -5.05
N ARG A 2 -5.79 13.22 -4.25
CA ARG A 2 -4.96 12.02 -4.07
C ARG A 2 -5.20 11.09 -5.27
N THR A 3 -4.26 11.01 -6.19
CA THR A 3 -4.33 10.05 -7.29
C THR A 3 -4.22 8.65 -6.72
N ASN A 4 -5.24 7.82 -6.94
CA ASN A 4 -5.20 6.41 -6.59
C ASN A 4 -4.18 5.75 -7.53
N ASN A 5 -2.92 5.70 -7.10
CA ASN A 5 -1.80 5.21 -7.90
C ASN A 5 -1.79 3.68 -8.07
N ASN A 6 -2.97 3.10 -8.31
CA ASN A 6 -3.14 1.66 -8.40
C ASN A 6 -2.64 1.13 -9.75
N THR A 7 -2.81 1.92 -10.82
CA THR A 7 -2.33 1.59 -12.17
C THR A 7 -0.81 1.59 -12.24
N GLU A 8 -0.11 2.63 -11.79
CA GLU A 8 1.37 2.62 -11.82
C GLU A 8 1.92 1.57 -10.84
N ALA A 9 1.27 1.35 -9.69
CA ALA A 9 1.62 0.25 -8.80
C ALA A 9 1.47 -1.13 -9.48
N PHE A 10 0.44 -1.31 -10.28
CA PHE A 10 0.27 -2.51 -11.10
C PHE A 10 1.40 -2.64 -12.13
N HIS A 11 1.64 -1.61 -12.94
CA HIS A 11 2.69 -1.60 -13.96
C HIS A 11 4.08 -1.87 -13.35
N GLY A 12 4.41 -1.23 -12.22
CA GLY A 12 5.67 -1.44 -11.52
C GLY A 12 5.82 -2.85 -10.91
N ARG A 13 4.73 -3.53 -10.56
CA ARG A 13 4.75 -4.93 -10.11
C ARG A 13 4.78 -5.92 -11.27
N PHE A 14 4.14 -5.59 -12.37
CA PHE A 14 4.14 -6.40 -13.59
C PHE A 14 5.53 -6.38 -14.23
N ASN A 15 6.11 -5.19 -14.42
CA ASN A 15 7.45 -5.01 -14.98
C ASN A 15 8.50 -5.76 -14.16
N ARG A 16 8.47 -5.69 -12.83
CA ARG A 16 9.40 -6.46 -11.96
C ARG A 16 9.29 -7.98 -12.12
N ARG A 17 8.14 -8.50 -12.51
CA ARG A 17 7.95 -9.95 -12.74
C ARG A 17 8.32 -10.37 -14.15
N VAL A 18 8.07 -9.51 -15.14
CA VAL A 18 8.36 -9.79 -16.54
C VAL A 18 9.83 -9.53 -16.90
N GLN A 19 10.49 -8.58 -16.24
CA GLN A 19 11.91 -8.26 -16.43
C GLN A 19 12.82 -9.31 -15.79
N VAL A 20 12.82 -10.52 -16.35
CA VAL A 20 13.84 -11.54 -16.08
C VAL A 20 15.01 -11.38 -17.06
N THR A 21 16.22 -11.77 -16.66
CA THR A 21 17.46 -11.58 -17.45
C THR A 21 17.40 -12.21 -18.85
N HIS A 22 16.62 -13.28 -19.04
CA HIS A 22 16.39 -13.93 -20.33
C HIS A 22 14.92 -14.36 -20.48
N PRO A 23 13.99 -13.44 -20.80
CA PRO A 23 12.59 -13.77 -20.96
C PRO A 23 12.39 -14.46 -22.30
N ASN A 24 11.94 -15.71 -22.30
CA ASN A 24 11.40 -16.34 -23.50
C ASN A 24 9.87 -16.07 -23.58
N ILE A 25 9.31 -16.21 -24.79
CA ILE A 25 7.88 -15.97 -25.05
C ILE A 25 6.98 -16.83 -24.15
N TRP A 26 7.40 -18.05 -23.82
CA TRP A 26 6.66 -18.96 -22.96
C TRP A 26 6.64 -18.47 -21.50
N SER A 27 7.75 -17.96 -20.99
CA SER A 27 7.84 -17.34 -19.67
C SER A 27 6.91 -16.13 -19.60
N PHE A 28 6.86 -15.30 -20.66
CA PHE A 28 5.93 -14.18 -20.73
C PHE A 28 4.46 -14.63 -20.69
N ILE A 29 4.09 -15.64 -21.49
CA ILE A 29 2.73 -16.22 -21.48
C ILE A 29 2.39 -16.78 -20.08
N LYS A 30 3.34 -17.47 -19.43
CA LYS A 30 3.16 -17.99 -18.07
C LYS A 30 2.93 -16.86 -17.05
N PHE A 31 3.64 -15.73 -17.19
CA PHE A 31 3.40 -14.57 -16.33
C PHE A 31 2.00 -13.96 -16.53
N LEU A 32 1.52 -13.88 -17.77
CA LEU A 32 0.16 -13.42 -18.07
C LEU A 32 -0.90 -14.34 -17.45
N GLN A 33 -0.76 -15.66 -17.66
CA GLN A 33 -1.65 -16.66 -17.06
C GLN A 33 -1.68 -16.55 -15.53
N GLY A 34 -0.52 -16.34 -14.89
CA GLY A 34 -0.44 -16.15 -13.45
C GLY A 34 -1.12 -14.88 -12.95
N GLU A 35 -1.07 -13.78 -13.71
CA GLU A 35 -1.81 -12.55 -13.37
C GLU A 35 -3.31 -12.72 -13.51
N GLU A 36 -3.78 -13.34 -14.60
CA GLU A 36 -5.20 -13.64 -14.81
C GLU A 36 -5.75 -14.51 -13.67
N CYS A 37 -5.05 -15.60 -13.31
CA CYS A 37 -5.43 -16.43 -12.16
C CYS A 37 -5.52 -15.62 -10.86
N ARG A 38 -4.59 -14.69 -10.63
CA ARG A 38 -4.61 -13.84 -9.42
C ARG A 38 -5.82 -12.91 -9.41
N PHE A 39 -6.13 -12.26 -10.53
CA PHE A 39 -7.30 -11.38 -10.61
C PHE A 39 -8.61 -12.17 -10.51
N HIS A 40 -8.69 -13.32 -11.16
CA HIS A 40 -9.83 -14.22 -11.03
C HIS A 40 -10.06 -14.60 -9.57
N HIS A 41 -9.00 -15.00 -8.85
CA HIS A 41 -9.12 -15.34 -7.44
C HIS A 41 -9.60 -14.16 -6.57
N ILE A 42 -9.07 -12.95 -6.79
CA ILE A 42 -9.53 -11.74 -6.09
C ILE A 42 -11.01 -11.47 -6.38
N TYR A 43 -11.42 -11.61 -7.65
CA TYR A 43 -12.81 -11.45 -8.05
C TYR A 43 -13.71 -12.47 -7.37
N THR A 44 -13.34 -13.76 -7.39
CA THR A 44 -14.08 -14.84 -6.72
C THR A 44 -14.22 -14.59 -5.22
N GLN A 45 -13.14 -14.16 -4.55
CA GLN A 45 -13.18 -13.80 -3.13
C GLN A 45 -14.16 -12.65 -2.88
N PHE A 46 -14.10 -11.61 -3.72
CA PHE A 46 -15.00 -10.47 -3.61
C PHE A 46 -16.47 -10.87 -3.83
N THR A 47 -16.76 -11.67 -4.85
CA THR A 47 -18.12 -12.19 -5.11
C THR A 47 -18.61 -13.11 -4.01
N ALA A 48 -17.72 -13.81 -3.32
CA ALA A 48 -18.04 -14.65 -2.16
C ALA A 48 -18.25 -13.84 -0.86
N GLY A 49 -18.21 -12.51 -0.92
CA GLY A 49 -18.44 -11.62 0.22
C GLY A 49 -17.24 -11.43 1.14
N LEU A 50 -16.05 -11.91 0.76
CA LEU A 50 -14.83 -11.55 1.48
C LEU A 50 -14.57 -10.05 1.25
N GLY A 51 -14.67 -9.28 2.34
CA GLY A 51 -14.37 -7.85 2.33
C GLY A 51 -12.95 -7.54 1.85
N ALA A 52 -12.72 -6.29 1.47
CA ALA A 52 -11.41 -5.83 1.02
C ALA A 52 -10.31 -6.18 2.05
N ARG A 53 -9.11 -6.49 1.56
CA ARG A 53 -7.95 -6.80 2.42
C ARG A 53 -7.82 -5.76 3.53
N THR A 54 -7.82 -6.24 4.78
CA THR A 54 -7.64 -5.37 5.94
C THR A 54 -6.28 -4.68 5.87
N LYS A 55 -6.24 -3.39 6.21
CA LYS A 55 -4.98 -2.65 6.32
C LYS A 55 -4.07 -3.37 7.31
N GLN A 56 -2.78 -3.47 7.00
CA GLN A 56 -1.83 -4.10 7.91
C GLN A 56 -1.85 -3.40 9.28
N ALA A 57 -1.75 -4.17 10.37
CA ALA A 57 -1.86 -3.66 11.74
C ALA A 57 -0.94 -2.44 12.00
N GLN A 58 0.27 -2.45 11.44
CA GLN A 58 1.22 -1.33 11.54
C GLN A 58 0.72 -0.05 10.83
N THR A 59 0.07 -0.18 9.67
CA THR A 59 -0.51 0.98 8.98
C THR A 59 -1.66 1.58 9.80
N ILE A 60 -2.46 0.73 10.45
CA ILE A 60 -3.55 1.17 11.32
C ILE A 60 -3.00 1.90 12.55
N SER A 61 -1.95 1.36 13.19
CA SER A 61 -1.37 1.99 14.38
C SER A 61 -0.72 3.34 14.09
N ILE A 62 -0.02 3.47 12.95
CA ILE A 62 0.55 4.75 12.49
C ILE A 62 -0.57 5.75 12.23
N GLN A 63 -1.61 5.35 11.49
CA GLN A 63 -2.75 6.23 11.21
C GLN A 63 -3.40 6.72 12.51
N ARG A 64 -3.65 5.81 13.46
CA ARG A 64 -4.25 6.15 14.76
C ARG A 64 -3.40 7.15 15.55
N ARG A 65 -2.06 7.07 15.43
CA ARG A 65 -1.14 7.99 16.10
C ARG A 65 -1.15 9.37 15.45
N ILE A 66 -1.22 9.45 14.12
CA ILE A 66 -1.40 10.70 13.38
C ILE A 66 -2.74 11.35 13.76
N ASP A 67 -3.83 10.58 13.72
CA ASP A 67 -5.16 11.09 14.06
C ASP A 67 -5.23 11.64 15.50
N ASN A 68 -4.45 11.05 16.43
CA ASN A 68 -4.34 11.55 17.80
C ASN A 68 -3.56 12.87 17.88
N LEU A 69 -2.44 12.97 17.17
CA LEU A 69 -1.64 14.21 17.09
C LEU A 69 -2.46 15.34 16.46
N ASP A 70 -3.21 15.05 15.40
CA ASP A 70 -4.10 16.02 14.75
C ASP A 70 -5.13 16.56 15.74
N LYS A 71 -5.82 15.67 16.47
CA LYS A 71 -6.80 16.08 17.50
C LYS A 71 -6.18 16.97 18.55
N ARG A 72 -5.03 16.57 19.11
CA ARG A 72 -4.34 17.35 20.14
C ARG A 72 -3.90 18.72 19.65
N TYR A 73 -3.51 18.83 18.38
CA TYR A 73 -3.15 20.10 17.77
C TYR A 73 -4.39 20.99 17.57
N TYR A 74 -5.50 20.45 17.05
CA TYR A 74 -6.76 21.19 16.92
C TYR A 74 -7.34 21.64 18.26
N ASP A 75 -7.19 20.83 19.30
CA ASP A 75 -7.62 21.16 20.66
C ASP A 75 -6.69 22.18 21.36
N GLY A 76 -5.61 22.61 20.70
CA GLY A 76 -4.64 23.57 21.24
C GLY A 76 -3.77 23.02 22.38
N LEU A 77 -3.75 21.70 22.56
CA LEU A 77 -3.00 21.02 23.64
C LEU A 77 -1.50 20.89 23.34
N ILE A 78 -1.11 21.06 22.08
CA ILE A 78 0.28 20.98 21.62
C ILE A 78 0.59 22.09 20.63
N ASN A 79 1.84 22.55 20.65
CA ASN A 79 2.34 23.55 19.71
C ASN A 79 2.72 22.92 18.37
N VAL A 80 2.82 23.75 17.32
CA VAL A 80 3.22 23.32 15.97
C VAL A 80 4.53 22.52 15.98
N ILE A 81 5.51 22.94 16.79
CA ILE A 81 6.81 22.27 16.88
C ILE A 81 6.68 20.85 17.44
N GLU A 82 5.87 20.68 18.49
CA GLU A 82 5.63 19.37 19.12
C GLU A 82 4.82 18.44 18.20
N TYR A 83 3.90 19.01 17.43
CA TYR A 83 3.16 18.29 16.40
C TYR A 83 4.10 17.76 15.30
N LEU A 84 4.97 18.62 14.76
CA LEU A 84 5.93 18.24 13.72
C LEU A 84 6.95 17.21 14.21
N ASP A 85 7.44 17.36 15.44
CA ASP A 85 8.35 16.39 16.06
C ASP A 85 7.65 15.04 16.28
N GLY A 86 6.40 15.07 16.77
CA GLY A 86 5.55 13.89 16.87
C GLY A 86 5.38 13.15 15.55
N LEU A 87 5.12 13.88 14.45
CA LEU A 87 5.02 13.31 13.11
C LEU A 87 6.35 12.72 12.63
N SER A 88 7.48 13.39 12.89
CA SER A 88 8.82 12.90 12.55
C SER A 88 9.07 11.49 13.11
N PHE A 89 8.67 11.24 14.35
CA PHE A 89 8.80 9.91 14.98
C PHE A 89 7.80 8.87 14.46
N THR A 90 6.66 9.27 13.88
CA THR A 90 5.69 8.31 13.29
C THR A 90 6.16 7.75 11.95
N VAL A 91 6.97 8.50 11.20
CA VAL A 91 7.52 8.06 9.92
C VAL A 91 8.74 7.18 10.20
N VAL A 92 8.50 5.88 10.32
CA VAL A 92 9.57 4.88 10.46
C VAL A 92 10.57 5.06 9.31
N LYS A 93 11.83 5.40 9.60
CA LYS A 93 12.91 5.40 8.61
C LYS A 93 13.02 3.99 8.03
N ARG A 94 12.72 3.83 6.73
CA ARG A 94 13.11 2.61 6.01
C ARG A 94 14.63 2.51 6.09
N LYS A 95 15.16 1.50 6.80
CA LYS A 95 16.56 1.11 6.64
C LYS A 95 16.74 0.68 5.18
N LYS A 96 17.68 1.33 4.50
CA LYS A 96 18.12 0.96 3.14
C LYS A 96 18.75 -0.43 3.18
#